data_AF-A0A8A4K8F8-F1
#
_entry.id   AF-A0A8A4K8F8-F1
#
_cell.length_a   1.000
_cell.length_b   1.000
_cell.length_c   1.000
_cell.angle_alpha   90.00
_cell.angle_beta   90.00
_cell.angle_gamma   90.00
#
_symmetry.space_group_name_H-M   'P 1'
#
loop_
_entity.id
_entity.type
_entity.pdbx_description
1 polymer ?
#
loop_
_entity_poly.entity_id
_entity_poly.type
_entity_poly.pdbx_seq_one_letter_code
_entity_poly.pdbx_strand_id
1 'polypeptide(L)'
;MTGPYEQGHWTAHGLKPHYHHLKQGERYIVSRPFTDYDGVNHPIGEQWRFLGYNYVPYHDGLSLFVSFDDQHEWHFRLCYIPEEQKDLIDTLDRYFAKVG
;
A
#
# COMPACT_ATOMS: atom_id res chain seq x y z
N MET A 1 7.30 6.42 -1.81
CA MET A 1 6.24 6.71 -0.83
C MET A 1 6.12 8.21 -0.65
N THR A 2 4.91 8.70 -0.38
CA THR A 2 4.66 10.12 -0.04
C THR A 2 3.95 10.22 1.31
N GLY A 3 4.36 11.17 2.16
CA GLY A 3 3.86 11.39 3.52
C GLY A 3 4.99 11.86 4.47
N PRO A 4 4.71 11.94 5.79
CA PRO A 4 3.41 11.71 6.42
C PRO A 4 2.44 12.86 6.15
N TYR A 5 1.15 12.56 6.08
CA TYR A 5 0.06 13.53 6.17
C TYR A 5 -0.81 13.24 7.39
N GLU A 6 -1.51 14.27 7.88
CA GLU A 6 -2.49 14.12 8.96
C GLU A 6 -3.62 13.17 8.56
N GLN A 7 -4.19 12.48 9.55
CA GLN A 7 -5.37 11.64 9.35
C GLN A 7 -6.51 12.42 8.70
N GLY A 8 -7.17 11.79 7.72
CA GLY A 8 -8.22 12.41 6.93
C GLY A 8 -7.73 12.99 5.61
N HIS A 9 -6.42 13.10 5.35
CA HIS A 9 -5.92 13.61 4.08
C HIS A 9 -6.44 12.82 2.87
N TRP A 10 -6.43 11.48 2.92
CA TRP A 10 -7.05 10.63 1.91
C TRP A 10 -8.30 9.92 2.43
N THR A 11 -8.30 9.46 3.69
CA THR A 11 -9.42 8.67 4.23
C THR A 11 -10.76 9.43 4.25
N ALA A 12 -10.75 10.77 4.34
CA ALA A 12 -11.97 11.58 4.29
C ALA A 12 -12.63 11.62 2.90
N HIS A 13 -11.91 11.24 1.84
CA HIS A 13 -12.40 11.29 0.45
C HIS A 13 -13.02 9.98 -0.05
N GLY A 14 -13.16 8.98 0.83
CA GLY A 14 -13.79 7.70 0.48
C GLY A 14 -12.85 6.79 -0.31
N LEU A 15 -12.03 6.03 0.41
CA LEU A 15 -11.16 5.01 -0.19
C LEU A 15 -11.91 3.70 -0.40
N LYS A 16 -11.47 2.92 -1.40
CA LYS A 16 -12.00 1.56 -1.57
C LYS A 16 -11.43 0.67 -0.45
N PRO A 17 -12.26 -0.09 0.27
CA PRO A 17 -11.84 -0.75 1.52
C PRO A 17 -11.12 -2.10 1.33
N HIS A 18 -11.15 -2.68 0.13
CA HIS A 18 -10.67 -4.04 -0.13
C HIS A 18 -9.87 -4.13 -1.42
N TYR A 19 -8.63 -4.62 -1.34
CA TYR A 19 -7.80 -4.90 -2.50
C TYR A 19 -7.09 -6.26 -2.33
N HIS A 20 -7.43 -7.23 -3.17
CA HIS A 20 -7.02 -8.63 -2.98
C HIS A 20 -7.34 -9.11 -1.54
N HIS A 21 -6.33 -9.46 -0.73
CA HIS A 21 -6.48 -9.87 0.67
C HIS A 21 -6.33 -8.72 1.67
N LEU A 22 -6.01 -7.51 1.20
CA LEU A 22 -5.93 -6.31 2.03
C LEU A 22 -7.33 -5.83 2.39
N LYS A 23 -7.59 -5.63 3.68
CA LYS A 23 -8.87 -5.14 4.20
C LYS A 23 -8.65 -3.93 5.09
N GLN A 24 -9.43 -2.88 4.87
CA GLN A 24 -9.29 -1.62 5.59
C GLN A 24 -9.36 -1.86 7.10
N GLY A 25 -8.46 -1.20 7.83
CA GLY A 25 -8.33 -1.33 9.27
C GLY A 25 -7.46 -2.51 9.71
N GLU A 26 -7.10 -3.45 8.85
CA GLU A 26 -6.22 -4.57 9.22
C GLU A 26 -4.74 -4.16 9.16
N ARG A 27 -3.91 -4.81 9.99
CA ARG A 27 -2.46 -4.62 9.99
C ARG A 27 -1.77 -5.69 9.16
N TYR A 28 -0.72 -5.27 8.46
CA TYR A 28 0.09 -6.11 7.60
C TYR A 28 1.57 -5.90 7.90
N ILE A 29 2.36 -6.94 7.63
CA ILE A 29 3.81 -6.94 7.71
C ILE A 29 4.41 -7.30 6.36
N VAL A 30 5.44 -6.57 5.97
CA VAL A 30 6.25 -6.87 4.79
C VAL A 30 7.03 -8.16 5.06
N SER A 31 6.67 -9.22 4.34
CA SER A 31 7.28 -10.56 4.42
C SER A 31 8.38 -10.77 3.39
N ARG A 32 8.42 -9.94 2.34
CA ARG A 32 9.46 -9.89 1.31
C ARG A 32 9.73 -8.43 0.98
N PRO A 33 11.01 -8.02 0.85
CA PRO A 33 11.31 -6.64 0.57
C PRO A 33 10.82 -6.28 -0.83
N PHE A 34 10.42 -5.03 -1.02
CA PHE A 34 10.06 -4.50 -2.33
C PHE A 34 10.47 -3.04 -2.47
N THR A 35 10.48 -2.54 -3.69
CA THR A 35 10.67 -1.13 -3.98
C THR A 35 9.40 -0.61 -4.63
N ASP A 36 8.87 0.50 -4.10
CA ASP A 36 7.70 1.15 -4.67
C ASP A 36 8.06 2.00 -5.90
N TYR A 37 7.06 2.55 -6.57
CA TYR A 37 7.26 3.33 -7.80
C TYR A 37 8.06 4.64 -7.57
N ASP A 38 8.16 5.13 -6.33
CA ASP A 38 9.00 6.29 -6.00
C ASP A 38 10.46 5.90 -5.72
N GLY A 39 10.82 4.63 -5.87
CA GLY A 39 12.15 4.11 -5.57
C GLY A 39 12.39 3.86 -4.08
N VAL A 40 11.34 3.89 -3.24
CA VAL A 40 11.50 3.65 -1.80
C VAL A 40 11.51 2.15 -1.52
N ASN A 41 12.55 1.72 -0.81
CA ASN A 41 12.66 0.33 -0.38
C ASN A 41 11.89 0.10 0.93
N HIS A 42 11.03 -0.92 0.92
CA HIS A 42 10.27 -1.39 2.05
C HIS A 42 10.87 -2.72 2.53
N PRO A 43 11.53 -2.75 3.71
CA PRO A 43 12.25 -3.93 4.19
C PRO A 43 11.33 -4.97 4.83
N ILE A 44 11.83 -6.21 4.95
CA ILE A 44 11.15 -7.26 5.73
C ILE A 44 10.94 -6.77 7.16
N GLY A 45 9.76 -7.02 7.71
CA GLY A 45 9.40 -6.67 9.08
C GLY A 45 8.73 -5.30 9.22
N GLU A 46 8.72 -4.49 8.17
CA GLU A 46 7.97 -3.24 8.15
C GLU A 46 6.47 -3.52 8.33
N GLN A 47 5.82 -2.79 9.24
CA GLN A 47 4.40 -2.98 9.57
C GLN A 47 3.59 -1.72 9.35
N TRP A 48 2.37 -1.89 8.87
CA TRP A 48 1.45 -0.78 8.65
C TRP A 48 0.00 -1.27 8.66
N ARG A 49 -0.92 -0.35 8.97
CA ARG A 49 -2.36 -0.55 8.83
C ARG A 49 -2.80 -0.15 7.44
N PHE A 50 -3.61 -0.97 6.79
CA PHE A 50 -4.20 -0.64 5.50
C PHE A 50 -5.38 0.32 5.70
N LEU A 51 -5.35 1.47 5.03
CA LEU A 51 -6.42 2.48 5.09
C LEU A 51 -7.36 2.40 3.89
N GLY A 52 -6.91 1.83 2.78
CA GLY A 52 -7.69 1.67 1.56
C GLY A 52 -6.83 1.87 0.32
N TYR A 53 -7.45 1.85 -0.86
CA TYR A 53 -6.74 2.04 -2.11
C TYR A 53 -7.51 2.88 -3.13
N ASN A 54 -6.78 3.34 -4.14
CA ASN A 54 -7.34 3.80 -5.41
C ASN A 54 -6.54 3.21 -6.58
N TYR A 55 -7.15 3.09 -7.75
CA TYR A 55 -6.49 2.63 -8.97
C TYR A 55 -6.82 3.58 -10.13
N VAL A 56 -5.80 4.00 -10.86
CA VAL A 56 -5.88 4.93 -12.00
C VAL A 56 -5.52 4.17 -13.28
N PRO A 57 -6.52 3.68 -14.05
CA PRO A 57 -6.27 2.80 -15.19
C PRO A 57 -5.38 3.41 -16.27
N TYR A 58 -5.48 4.72 -16.52
CA TYR A 58 -4.70 5.39 -17.56
C TYR A 58 -3.18 5.37 -17.31
N HIS A 59 -2.77 5.19 -16.06
CA HIS A 59 -1.36 5.14 -15.66
C HIS A 59 -0.93 3.77 -15.14
N ASP A 60 -1.81 2.77 -15.22
CA ASP A 60 -1.64 1.49 -14.52
C ASP A 60 -1.29 1.68 -13.03
N GLY A 61 -1.74 2.79 -12.44
CA GLY A 61 -1.27 3.27 -11.15
C GLY A 61 -2.13 2.75 -10.01
N LEU A 62 -1.56 1.91 -9.16
CA LEU A 62 -2.15 1.48 -7.89
C LEU A 62 -1.62 2.36 -6.75
N SER A 63 -2.56 2.93 -6.00
CA SER A 63 -2.28 3.72 -4.80
C SER A 63 -2.76 2.94 -3.58
N LEU A 64 -1.85 2.50 -2.72
CA LEU A 64 -2.18 1.95 -1.41
C LEU A 64 -1.98 3.03 -0.35
N PHE A 65 -2.99 3.26 0.48
CA PHE A 65 -2.91 4.19 1.59
C PHE A 65 -2.75 3.42 2.89
N VAL A 66 -1.78 3.81 3.70
CA VAL A 66 -1.39 3.08 4.90
C VAL A 66 -1.10 4.02 6.06
N SER A 67 -1.03 3.47 7.28
CA SER A 67 -0.53 4.17 8.46
C SER A 67 0.47 3.31 9.21
N PHE A 68 1.61 3.88 9.59
CA PHE A 68 2.62 3.19 10.41
C PHE A 68 2.34 3.33 11.92
N ASP A 69 1.64 4.39 12.33
CA ASP A 69 1.48 4.80 13.73
C ASP A 69 0.02 5.07 14.14
N ASP A 70 -0.93 4.78 13.25
CA ASP A 70 -2.36 5.05 13.39
C ASP A 70 -2.72 6.55 13.50
N GLN A 71 -1.76 7.47 13.28
CA GLN A 71 -1.95 8.92 13.32
C GLN A 71 -1.73 9.57 11.95
N HIS A 72 -0.74 9.08 11.21
CA HIS A 72 -0.37 9.64 9.93
C HIS A 72 -0.70 8.72 8.77
N GLU A 73 -1.06 9.30 7.65
CA GLU A 73 -1.33 8.60 6.40
C GLU A 73 -0.12 8.71 5.47
N TRP A 74 0.13 7.61 4.77
CA TRP A 74 1.18 7.47 3.77
C TRP A 74 0.62 6.86 2.51
N HIS A 75 1.22 7.21 1.38
CA HIS A 75 0.85 6.73 0.06
C HIS A 75 1.97 5.91 -0.55
N PHE A 76 1.71 4.62 -0.77
CA PHE A 76 2.55 3.75 -1.57
C PHE A 76 2.04 3.75 -3.01
N ARG A 77 2.91 4.16 -3.94
CA ARG A 77 2.63 4.16 -5.38
C ARG A 77 3.20 2.89 -5.98
N LEU A 78 2.38 2.15 -6.71
CA LEU A 78 2.77 0.96 -7.45
C LEU A 78 2.26 1.09 -8.89
N CYS A 79 2.97 0.54 -9.86
CA CYS A 79 2.66 0.59 -11.28
C CYS A 79 2.48 -0.83 -11.82
N TYR A 80 1.35 -1.09 -12.47
CA TYR A 80 0.94 -2.39 -12.98
C TYR A 80 1.47 -2.66 -14.39
N ILE A 81 2.78 -2.51 -14.57
CA ILE A 81 3.48 -2.91 -15.80
C ILE A 81 4.61 -3.90 -15.50
N PRO A 82 4.97 -4.80 -16.45
CA PRO A 82 5.97 -5.86 -16.23
C PRO A 82 7.33 -5.35 -15.73
N GLU A 83 7.77 -4.19 -16.21
CA GLU A 83 9.06 -3.58 -15.87
C GLU A 83 9.07 -2.94 -14.48
N GLU A 84 7.92 -2.82 -13.84
CA GLU A 84 7.72 -2.15 -12.56
C GLU A 84 7.23 -3.14 -11.48
N GLN A 85 6.02 -2.94 -10.93
CA GLN A 85 5.52 -3.69 -9.78
C GLN A 85 4.40 -4.67 -10.15
N LYS A 86 4.23 -5.04 -11.42
CA LYS A 86 3.19 -5.99 -11.84
C LYS A 86 3.26 -7.34 -11.09
N ASP A 87 4.45 -7.95 -11.02
CA ASP A 87 4.61 -9.25 -10.34
C ASP A 87 4.32 -9.17 -8.84
N LEU A 88 4.66 -8.04 -8.21
CA LEU A 88 4.30 -7.76 -6.82
C LEU A 88 2.79 -7.66 -6.68
N ILE A 89 2.13 -6.85 -7.51
CA ILE A 89 0.69 -6.63 -7.48
C ILE A 89 -0.08 -7.94 -7.69
N ASP A 90 0.35 -8.76 -8.67
CA ASP A 90 -0.27 -10.06 -8.95
C ASP A 90 -0.05 -11.09 -7.82
N THR A 91 0.94 -10.88 -6.94
CA THR A 91 1.29 -11.81 -5.86
C THR A 91 1.40 -11.12 -4.48
N LEU A 92 0.54 -10.14 -4.24
CA LEU A 92 0.54 -9.30 -3.04
C LEU A 92 0.57 -10.08 -1.72
N ASP A 93 -0.07 -11.24 -1.67
CA ASP A 93 -0.10 -12.14 -0.52
C ASP A 93 1.28 -12.71 -0.14
N ARG A 94 2.23 -12.73 -1.07
CA ARG A 94 3.62 -13.14 -0.82
C ARG A 94 4.46 -12.02 -0.20
N TYR A 95 4.04 -10.76 -0.38
CA TYR A 95 4.73 -9.58 0.12
C TYR A 95 4.12 -9.08 1.42
N PHE A 96 2.80 -9.13 1.57
CA PHE A 96 2.09 -8.59 2.74
C PHE A 96 1.35 -9.69 3.49
N ALA A 97 1.86 -10.04 4.67
CA ALA A 97 1.18 -10.98 5.56
C ALA A 97 0.33 -10.22 6.58
N LYS A 98 -0.86 -10.72 6.90
CA LYS A 98 -1.71 -10.14 7.95
C LYS A 98 -1.05 -10.36 9.32
N VAL A 99 -1.02 -9.32 10.16
CA VAL A 99 -0.64 -9.43 11.57
C VAL A 99 -1.87 -9.81 12.38
N GLY A 100 -1.74 -10.86 13.21
CA GLY A 100 -2.81 -11.39 14.05
C GLY A 100 -3.16 -10.52 15.25
#